data_AF-A0A7J8PUF8-F1
#
_entry.id   AF-A0A7J8PUF8-F1
#
_cell.length_a   1.000
_cell.length_b   1.000
_cell.length_c   1.000
_cell.angle_alpha   90.00
_cell.angle_beta   90.00
_cell.angle_gamma   90.00
#
_symmetry.space_group_name_H-M   'P 1'
#
loop_
_entity.id
_entity.type
_entity.pdbx_description
1 polymer ?
#
loop_
_entity_poly.entity_id
_entity_poly.type
_entity_poly.pdbx_seq_one_letter_code
_entity_poly.pdbx_strand_id
1 'polypeptide(L)'
;MLVDDKNKKCLFYGSTLQKSIRDDPTCTTIDAAKRVGEELVKACIDLNINEISYYDRNGFARGERMQAFEIAISNYGFLPT
;
A
#
# COMPACT_ATOMS: atom_id res chain seq x y z
N MET A 1 3.85 3.54 -0.42
CA MET A 1 4.45 4.30 -1.54
C MET A 1 5.16 3.29 -2.42
N LEU A 2 5.09 3.45 -3.74
CA LEU A 2 5.81 2.63 -4.72
C LEU A 2 6.86 3.50 -5.39
N VAL A 3 8.13 3.08 -5.33
CA VAL A 3 9.26 3.87 -5.82
C VAL A 3 10.08 3.01 -6.78
N ASP A 4 10.42 3.61 -7.91
CA ASP A 4 11.48 3.14 -8.80
C ASP A 4 12.78 3.83 -8.38
N ASP A 5 13.64 3.08 -7.70
CA ASP A 5 14.90 3.56 -7.17
C ASP A 5 15.93 3.84 -8.27
N LYS A 6 15.95 3.03 -9.33
CA LYS A 6 16.83 3.20 -10.50
C LYS A 6 16.54 4.52 -11.23
N ASN A 7 15.26 4.79 -11.48
CA ASN A 7 14.84 6.02 -12.16
C ASN A 7 14.55 7.18 -11.20
N LYS A 8 14.74 6.99 -9.88
CA LYS A 8 14.49 7.97 -8.82
C LYS A 8 13.09 8.59 -8.90
N LYS A 9 12.08 7.78 -9.24
CA LYS A 9 10.71 8.23 -9.46
C LYS A 9 9.75 7.56 -8.49
N CYS A 10 8.87 8.36 -7.88
CA CYS A 10 7.70 7.82 -7.19
C CYS A 10 6.66 7.42 -8.25
N LEU A 11 6.37 6.12 -8.34
CA LEU A 11 5.37 5.58 -9.26
C LEU A 11 3.96 5.71 -8.69
N PHE A 12 3.82 5.55 -7.37
CA PHE A 12 2.53 5.70 -6.70
C PHE A 12 2.67 6.18 -5.25
N TYR A 13 1.79 7.10 -4.86
CA TYR A 13 1.64 7.57 -3.49
C TYR A 13 0.17 7.48 -3.07
N GLY A 14 -0.10 6.61 -2.09
CA GLY A 14 -1.40 6.45 -1.45
C GLY A 14 -1.40 7.02 -0.04
N SER A 15 -2.40 7.81 0.32
CA SER A 15 -2.54 8.41 1.64
C SER A 15 -4.00 8.61 2.01
N THR A 16 -4.33 8.49 3.30
CA THR A 16 -5.68 8.77 3.83
C THR A 16 -6.11 10.24 3.69
N LEU A 17 -5.23 11.13 3.21
CA LEU A 17 -5.59 12.49 2.80
C LEU A 17 -6.31 12.53 1.44
N GLN A 18 -6.16 11.50 0.61
CA GLN A 18 -6.86 11.38 -0.66
C GLN A 18 -8.32 10.99 -0.40
N LYS A 19 -9.25 11.76 -0.98
CA LYS A 19 -10.69 11.57 -0.78
C LYS A 19 -11.14 10.15 -1.14
N SER A 20 -10.65 9.59 -2.24
CA SER A 20 -10.99 8.23 -2.69
C SER A 20 -10.68 7.13 -1.67
N ILE A 21 -9.75 7.36 -0.74
CA ILE A 21 -9.34 6.37 0.27
C ILE A 21 -10.15 6.53 1.57
N ARG A 22 -10.42 7.79 1.97
CA ARG A 22 -11.09 8.12 3.24
C ARG A 22 -12.58 8.40 3.12
N ASP A 23 -13.17 8.35 1.92
CA ASP A 23 -14.53 8.86 1.60
C ASP A 23 -15.67 8.38 2.53
N ASP A 24 -15.43 7.37 3.35
CA ASP A 24 -16.33 6.90 4.38
C ASP A 24 -16.04 7.54 5.76
N PRO A 25 -16.95 8.37 6.31
CA PRO A 25 -16.77 9.02 7.61
C PRO A 25 -16.74 8.05 8.80
N THR A 26 -17.14 6.80 8.63
CA THR A 26 -17.08 5.74 9.65
C THR A 26 -15.84 4.85 9.56
N CYS A 27 -14.98 5.10 8.57
CA CYS A 27 -13.80 4.29 8.28
C CYS A 27 -12.81 4.28 9.46
N THR A 28 -12.49 3.07 9.95
CA THR A 28 -11.47 2.89 10.98
C THR A 28 -10.06 3.10 10.39
N THR A 29 -9.06 3.30 11.26
CA THR A 29 -7.67 3.40 10.83
C THR A 29 -7.15 2.11 10.16
N ILE A 30 -7.72 0.96 10.53
CA ILE A 30 -7.41 -0.36 9.97
C ILE A 30 -7.99 -0.47 8.56
N ASP A 31 -9.26 -0.11 8.38
CA ASP A 31 -9.92 -0.11 7.07
C ASP A 31 -9.23 0.85 6.10
N ALA A 32 -8.89 2.05 6.58
CA ALA A 32 -8.17 3.03 5.80
C ALA A 32 -6.80 2.49 5.34
N ALA A 33 -6.07 1.79 6.22
CA ALA A 33 -4.78 1.19 5.87
C ALA A 33 -4.91 0.06 4.86
N LYS A 34 -5.93 -0.79 5.00
CA LYS A 34 -6.24 -1.83 4.01
C LYS A 34 -6.54 -1.21 2.63
N ARG A 35 -7.39 -0.18 2.58
CA ARG A 35 -7.72 0.54 1.32
C ARG A 35 -6.48 1.18 0.68
N VAL A 36 -5.56 1.76 1.46
CA VAL A 36 -4.28 2.26 0.93
C VAL A 36 -3.47 1.14 0.27
N GLY A 37 -3.46 -0.05 0.86
CA GLY A 37 -2.80 -1.22 0.28
C GLY A 37 -3.47 -1.67 -1.03
N GLU A 38 -4.80 -1.73 -1.07
CA GLU A 38 -5.57 -2.09 -2.27
C GLU A 38 -5.34 -1.10 -3.42
N GLU A 39 -5.33 0.20 -3.15
CA GLU A 39 -5.02 1.22 -4.17
C GLU A 39 -3.59 1.12 -4.68
N LEU A 40 -2.63 0.76 -3.81
CA LEU A 40 -1.26 0.48 -4.23
C LEU A 40 -1.20 -0.72 -5.17
N VAL A 41 -1.94 -1.80 -4.87
CA VAL A 41 -2.04 -2.97 -5.74
C VAL A 41 -2.66 -2.60 -7.09
N LYS A 42 -3.74 -1.81 -7.11
CA LYS A 42 -4.34 -1.31 -8.36
C LYS A 42 -3.33 -0.54 -9.21
N ALA A 43 -2.59 0.38 -8.60
CA ALA A 43 -1.55 1.11 -9.30
C ALA A 43 -0.44 0.18 -9.85
N CYS A 44 -0.10 -0.90 -9.14
CA CYS A 44 0.85 -1.88 -9.66
C CYS A 44 0.29 -2.64 -10.86
N ILE A 45 -0.99 -3.05 -10.81
CA ILE A 45 -1.69 -3.69 -11.94
C ILE A 45 -1.68 -2.77 -13.17
N ASP A 46 -2.07 -1.51 -12.99
CA ASP A 46 -2.14 -0.52 -14.08
C ASP A 46 -0.77 -0.23 -14.71
N LEU A 47 0.29 -0.33 -13.91
CA LEU A 47 1.68 -0.17 -14.36
C LEU A 47 2.35 -1.48 -14.78
N ASN A 48 1.62 -2.60 -14.77
CA ASN A 48 2.11 -3.95 -15.07
C ASN A 48 3.33 -4.37 -14.21
N ILE A 49 3.29 -4.05 -12.91
CA ILE A 49 4.31 -4.39 -11.92
C ILE A 49 3.84 -5.63 -11.15
N ASN A 50 4.52 -6.75 -11.36
CA ASN A 50 4.19 -8.04 -10.76
C ASN A 50 5.12 -8.43 -9.59
N GLU A 51 6.19 -7.66 -9.36
CA GLU A 51 7.19 -7.94 -8.33
C GLU A 51 7.65 -6.65 -7.65
N ILE A 52 7.90 -6.72 -6.35
CA ILE A 52 8.53 -5.66 -5.56
C ILE A 52 9.82 -6.21 -4.96
N SER A 53 10.95 -5.59 -5.26
CA SER A 53 12.27 -6.06 -4.79
C SER A 53 12.48 -5.89 -3.29
N TYR A 54 11.88 -4.86 -2.69
CA TYR A 54 12.08 -4.53 -1.29
C TYR A 54 10.85 -3.86 -0.68
N TYR A 55 10.48 -4.32 0.52
CA TYR A 55 9.41 -3.72 1.32
C TYR A 55 10.00 -2.95 2.50
N ASP A 56 9.85 -1.63 2.46
CA ASP A 56 10.28 -0.74 3.54
C ASP A 56 9.13 -0.38 4.49
N ARG A 57 9.29 -0.73 5.77
CA ARG A 57 8.37 -0.32 6.84
C ARG A 57 8.70 1.04 7.43
N ASN A 58 9.76 1.70 6.96
CA ASN A 58 10.22 3.01 7.43
C ASN A 58 10.40 3.06 8.96
N GLY A 59 10.93 1.98 9.54
CA GLY A 59 11.17 1.85 10.98
C GLY A 59 9.92 1.65 11.86
N PHE A 60 8.71 1.55 11.28
CA PHE A 60 7.49 1.33 12.06
C PHE A 60 7.36 -0.13 12.52
N ALA A 61 6.87 -0.32 13.76
CA ALA A 61 6.52 -1.62 14.30
C ALA A 61 5.30 -2.24 13.57
N ARG A 62 5.24 -3.57 13.54
CA ARG A 62 4.14 -4.34 12.95
C ARG A 62 2.94 -4.36 13.91
N GLY A 63 2.15 -3.28 13.91
CA GLY A 63 0.86 -3.21 14.60
C GLY A 63 -0.33 -3.49 13.66
N GLU A 64 -1.55 -3.46 14.19
CA GLU A 64 -2.78 -3.80 13.46
C GLU A 64 -2.94 -3.01 12.15
N ARG A 65 -2.64 -1.71 12.18
CA ARG A 65 -2.68 -0.85 10.99
C ARG A 65 -1.70 -1.30 9.91
N MET A 66 -0.47 -1.66 10.29
CA MET A 66 0.54 -2.13 9.34
C MET A 66 0.14 -3.50 8.78
N GLN A 67 -0.35 -4.39 9.65
CA GLN A 67 -0.81 -5.71 9.25
C GLN A 67 -1.98 -5.62 8.26
N ALA A 68 -2.93 -4.71 8.46
CA ALA A 68 -4.05 -4.51 7.54
C ALA A 68 -3.60 -4.04 6.15
N PHE A 69 -2.59 -3.15 6.10
CA PHE A 69 -1.95 -2.76 4.84
C PHE A 69 -1.19 -3.93 4.20
N GLU A 70 -0.40 -4.66 4.99
CA GLU A 70 0.39 -5.81 4.54
C GLU A 70 -0.49 -6.94 3.99
N ILE A 71 -1.63 -7.24 4.61
CA ILE A 71 -2.57 -8.26 4.13
C ILE A 71 -3.03 -7.94 2.70
N ALA A 72 -3.36 -6.68 2.41
CA ALA A 72 -3.81 -6.27 1.09
C ALA A 72 -2.75 -6.53 0.01
N ILE A 73 -1.48 -6.21 0.29
CA ILE A 73 -0.37 -6.42 -0.66
C ILE A 73 0.13 -7.88 -0.68
N SER A 74 -0.01 -8.62 0.42
CA SER A 74 0.35 -10.05 0.51
C SER A 74 -0.61 -10.89 -0.34
N ASN A 75 -1.90 -10.55 -0.34
CA ASN A 75 -2.90 -11.23 -1.19
C ASN A 75 -2.60 -11.09 -2.69
N TYR A 76 -1.87 -10.05 -3.10
CA TYR A 76 -1.40 -9.89 -4.47
C TYR A 76 -0.06 -10.59 -4.75
N GLY A 77 0.60 -11.12 -3.72
CA GLY A 77 1.86 -11.86 -3.83
C GLY A 77 3.12 -11.02 -3.61
N PHE A 78 3.00 -9.76 -3.17
CA PHE A 78 4.17 -8.92 -2.91
C PHE A 78 4.88 -9.24 -1.60
N LEU A 79 4.20 -9.92 -0.67
CA LEU A 79 4.76 -10.38 0.59
C LEU A 79 4.36 -11.85 0.81
N PRO A 80 5.20 -12.64 1.49
CA PRO A 80 4.82 -13.98 1.90
C PRO A 80 3.65 -13.93 2.89
N THR A 81 2.68 -14.82 2.69
CA THR A 81 1.49 -14.98 3.53
C THR A 81 1.77 -15.82 4.77
#